data_AF-A0A1F8RTV5-F1
#
_entry.id   AF-A0A1F8RTV5-F1
#
_cell.length_a   1.000
_cell.length_b   1.000
_cell.length_c   1.000
_cell.angle_alpha   90.00
_cell.angle_beta   90.00
_cell.angle_gamma   90.00
#
_symmetry.space_group_name_H-M   'P 1'
#
loop_
_entity.id
_entity.type
_entity.pdbx_description
1 polymer ?
#
loop_
_entity_poly.entity_id
_entity_poly.type
_entity_poly.pdbx_seq_one_letter_code
_entity_poly.pdbx_strand_id
1 'polypeptide(L)'
;MERDTNGGSDSGRDYERALGDEPSPAIRDSPPDYLAPIDASAPVSGHTPAPEPTTSPAEAPEQDWTRARDLLYPAFRPVGTQGLALESIDRETLAARATQSHAQPLLDVGPAGLPVVYTISAGAYDIVVNGDHLLSWGVEPSEIQDAAMRNLAAWSATAPWTDEVSGDRRLISSDTGNGWDAVRILLPDVSAHLTAELGGVGRILIGLPERHLLTAGSLRPGDDDFATLFAEFLVEHSGGADEPIDRRVFELVDGRLVEFAGVHPTA
;
A
#
# COMPACT_ATOMS: atom_id res chain seq x y z
N MET A 1 -12.50 -52.93 -46.86
CA MET A 1 -12.28 -54.09 -45.98
C MET A 1 -13.51 -54.23 -45.12
N GLU A 2 -14.41 -55.11 -45.51
CA GLU A 2 -15.47 -55.63 -44.64
C GLU A 2 -14.85 -56.67 -43.70
N ARG A 3 -15.12 -56.55 -42.40
CA ARG A 3 -15.17 -57.66 -41.44
C ARG A 3 -16.13 -57.32 -40.32
N ASP A 4 -17.22 -58.06 -40.35
CA ASP A 4 -17.96 -58.71 -39.28
C ASP A 4 -18.61 -57.95 -38.12
N THR A 5 -19.88 -58.34 -38.00
CA THR A 5 -20.95 -58.04 -37.08
C THR A 5 -20.87 -58.81 -35.75
N ASN A 6 -21.66 -58.29 -34.80
CA ASN A 6 -22.35 -58.95 -33.69
C ASN A 6 -21.62 -59.15 -32.35
N GLY A 7 -22.27 -58.63 -31.30
CA GLY A 7 -22.45 -59.40 -30.07
C GLY A 7 -22.71 -58.58 -28.82
N GLY A 8 -23.99 -58.49 -28.41
CA GLY A 8 -24.35 -58.45 -26.98
C GLY A 8 -25.07 -57.20 -26.50
N SER A 9 -26.39 -57.16 -26.64
CA SER A 9 -27.25 -56.48 -25.67
C SER A 9 -27.54 -57.45 -24.52
N ASP A 10 -27.42 -57.01 -23.28
CA ASP A 10 -28.37 -57.42 -22.25
C ASP A 10 -28.47 -56.34 -21.15
N SER A 11 -29.63 -56.35 -20.53
CA SER A 11 -30.28 -55.28 -19.79
C SER A 11 -29.88 -55.27 -18.32
N GLY A 12 -29.83 -54.07 -17.74
CA GLY A 12 -29.92 -53.85 -16.30
C GLY A 12 -30.55 -52.49 -16.06
N ARG A 13 -31.87 -52.45 -15.89
CA ARG A 13 -32.57 -51.31 -15.30
C ARG A 13 -32.14 -51.20 -13.85
N ASP A 14 -31.92 -49.98 -13.37
CA ASP A 14 -32.58 -49.52 -12.15
C ASP A 14 -32.51 -48.00 -12.03
N TYR A 15 -33.55 -47.49 -11.39
CA TYR A 15 -34.03 -46.13 -11.33
C TYR A 15 -33.21 -45.28 -10.33
N GLU A 16 -33.46 -43.97 -10.37
CA GLU A 16 -33.05 -42.95 -9.38
C GLU A 16 -31.69 -42.26 -9.60
N ARG A 17 -31.70 -41.21 -10.42
CA ARG A 17 -31.00 -39.97 -10.05
C ARG A 17 -32.01 -38.83 -10.00
N ALA A 18 -32.55 -38.62 -8.80
CA ALA A 18 -33.36 -37.46 -8.47
C ALA A 18 -32.49 -36.19 -8.54
N LEU A 19 -32.87 -35.29 -9.44
CA LEU A 19 -33.14 -33.86 -9.26
C LEU A 19 -32.25 -33.04 -8.30
N GLY A 20 -31.71 -31.96 -8.88
CA GLY A 20 -31.90 -30.61 -8.33
C GLY A 20 -30.63 -29.91 -7.89
N ASP A 21 -30.01 -29.13 -8.81
CA ASP A 21 -29.27 -27.91 -8.45
C ASP A 21 -28.87 -27.04 -9.67
N GLU A 22 -29.59 -27.14 -10.80
CA GLU A 22 -29.49 -26.09 -11.83
C GLU A 22 -30.54 -25.02 -11.52
N PRO A 23 -30.15 -23.75 -11.28
CA PRO A 23 -31.12 -22.67 -11.16
C PRO A 23 -31.87 -22.52 -12.48
N SER A 24 -33.19 -22.36 -12.40
CA SER A 24 -34.03 -22.12 -13.58
C SER A 24 -33.43 -20.97 -14.41
N PRO A 25 -33.30 -21.13 -15.74
CA PRO A 25 -32.88 -20.02 -16.59
C PRO A 25 -33.94 -18.93 -16.50
N ALA A 26 -33.65 -17.86 -15.74
CA ALA A 26 -34.49 -16.67 -15.61
C ALA A 26 -34.34 -15.78 -16.85
N ILE A 27 -34.42 -16.37 -18.04
CA ILE A 27 -34.43 -15.63 -19.30
C ILE A 27 -35.84 -15.05 -19.43
N ARG A 28 -35.95 -13.73 -19.33
CA ARG A 28 -37.22 -13.03 -19.47
C ARG A 28 -37.69 -13.12 -20.92
N ASP A 29 -38.88 -13.66 -21.16
CA ASP A 29 -39.52 -13.75 -22.49
C ASP A 29 -40.04 -12.39 -23.01
N SER A 30 -39.88 -11.32 -22.23
CA SER A 30 -40.30 -9.96 -22.61
C SER A 30 -39.42 -8.88 -21.97
N PRO A 31 -39.27 -7.72 -22.64
CA PRO A 31 -38.57 -6.57 -22.05
C PRO A 31 -39.28 -6.08 -20.78
N PRO A 32 -38.56 -5.58 -19.77
CA PRO A 32 -39.18 -5.02 -18.58
C PRO A 32 -40.06 -3.81 -18.91
N ASP A 33 -41.26 -3.79 -18.35
CA ASP A 33 -42.15 -2.63 -18.41
C ASP A 33 -41.56 -1.49 -17.57
N TYR A 34 -41.16 -0.42 -18.26
CA TYR A 34 -40.50 0.74 -17.66
C TYR A 34 -41.46 1.64 -16.86
N LEU A 35 -42.79 1.40 -16.94
CA LEU A 35 -43.80 2.12 -16.16
C LEU A 35 -44.32 1.31 -14.97
N ALA A 36 -43.87 0.05 -14.82
CA ALA A 36 -44.24 -0.74 -13.67
C ALA A 36 -43.62 -0.18 -12.38
N PRO A 37 -44.31 -0.24 -11.23
CA PRO A 37 -43.73 0.11 -9.93
C PRO A 37 -42.46 -0.70 -9.66
N ILE A 38 -41.44 -0.06 -9.09
CA ILE A 38 -40.19 -0.73 -8.74
C ILE A 38 -40.48 -1.79 -7.67
N ASP A 39 -40.29 -3.06 -8.02
CA ASP A 39 -40.33 -4.18 -7.08
C ASP A 39 -39.06 -4.17 -6.23
N ALA A 40 -39.18 -3.73 -4.98
CA ALA A 40 -38.08 -3.66 -4.02
C ALA A 40 -37.50 -5.03 -3.65
N SER A 41 -38.19 -6.12 -3.98
CA SER A 41 -37.76 -7.50 -3.73
C SER A 41 -37.16 -8.17 -4.99
N ALA A 42 -37.15 -7.47 -6.13
CA ALA A 42 -36.59 -8.00 -7.35
C ALA A 42 -35.07 -8.19 -7.20
N PRO A 43 -34.51 -9.35 -7.60
CA PRO A 43 -33.06 -9.54 -7.61
C PRO A 43 -32.46 -8.66 -8.69
N VAL A 44 -32.01 -7.46 -8.31
CA VAL A 44 -31.22 -6.60 -9.19
C VAL A 44 -29.80 -7.18 -9.20
N SER A 45 -29.44 -7.85 -10.29
CA SER A 45 -28.10 -8.40 -10.49
C SER A 45 -27.05 -7.31 -10.27
N GLY A 46 -26.15 -7.51 -9.29
CA GLY A 46 -24.92 -6.74 -9.14
C GLY A 46 -24.94 -5.50 -8.24
N HIS A 47 -26.08 -5.11 -7.66
CA HIS A 47 -26.13 -3.99 -6.71
C HIS A 47 -26.41 -4.50 -5.30
N THR A 48 -25.35 -4.83 -4.56
CA THR A 48 -25.42 -4.76 -3.10
C THR A 48 -25.70 -3.29 -2.76
N PRO A 49 -26.76 -2.98 -1.99
CA PRO A 49 -26.94 -1.64 -1.46
C PRO A 49 -25.63 -1.21 -0.79
N ALA A 50 -25.17 0.01 -1.07
CA ALA A 50 -24.03 0.55 -0.33
C ALA A 50 -24.36 0.40 1.16
N PRO A 51 -23.45 -0.18 1.97
CA PRO A 51 -23.69 -0.30 3.40
C PRO A 51 -24.06 1.09 3.93
N GLU A 52 -25.13 1.16 4.74
CA GLU A 52 -25.51 2.43 5.33
C GLU A 52 -24.30 2.99 6.09
N PRO A 53 -23.90 4.24 5.84
CA PRO A 53 -22.78 4.83 6.57
C PRO A 53 -23.13 4.79 8.05
N THR A 54 -22.33 4.06 8.82
CA THR A 54 -22.55 3.84 10.26
C THR A 54 -22.24 5.08 11.11
N THR A 55 -21.79 6.16 10.47
CA THR A 55 -21.38 7.43 11.07
C THR A 55 -21.79 8.58 10.16
N SER A 56 -22.13 9.72 10.76
CA SER A 56 -22.44 10.94 10.02
C SER A 56 -21.20 11.44 9.25
N PRO A 57 -21.32 12.07 8.07
CA PRO A 57 -20.18 12.74 7.42
C PRO A 57 -19.51 13.80 8.32
N ALA A 58 -20.25 14.37 9.28
CA ALA A 58 -19.70 15.30 10.28
C ALA A 58 -18.82 14.60 11.34
N GLU A 59 -18.88 13.27 11.41
CA GLU A 59 -18.09 12.43 12.31
C GLU A 59 -16.86 11.82 11.63
N ALA A 60 -16.67 12.11 10.34
CA ALA A 60 -15.54 11.63 9.56
C ALA A 60 -14.21 12.14 10.15
N PRO A 61 -13.17 11.29 10.23
CA PRO A 61 -11.94 11.59 10.97
C PRO A 61 -11.24 12.85 10.45
N GLU A 62 -11.35 13.15 9.16
CA GLU A 62 -10.75 14.35 8.54
C GLU A 62 -11.36 15.67 9.01
N GLN A 63 -12.52 15.66 9.66
CA GLN A 63 -13.19 16.87 10.16
C GLN A 63 -12.76 17.27 11.59
N ASP A 64 -12.15 16.37 12.35
CA ASP A 64 -11.79 16.58 13.77
C ASP A 64 -10.39 16.06 14.08
N TRP A 65 -9.49 16.98 14.47
CA TRP A 65 -8.13 16.67 14.88
C TRP A 65 -8.03 15.57 15.94
N THR A 66 -8.94 15.58 16.92
CA THR A 66 -8.92 14.63 18.04
C THR A 66 -9.08 13.20 17.56
N ARG A 67 -9.76 13.01 16.42
CA ARG A 67 -9.96 11.72 15.76
C ARG A 67 -8.87 11.45 14.72
N ALA A 68 -8.50 12.45 13.92
CA ALA A 68 -7.49 12.32 12.88
C ALA A 68 -6.12 11.93 13.44
N ARG A 69 -5.71 12.51 14.58
CA ARG A 69 -4.36 12.37 15.14
C ARG A 69 -3.92 10.94 15.40
N ASP A 70 -4.87 10.05 15.72
CA ASP A 70 -4.58 8.64 16.05
C ASP A 70 -4.66 7.74 14.79
N LEU A 71 -5.04 8.31 13.64
CA LEU A 71 -5.15 7.65 12.34
C LEU A 71 -4.15 8.20 11.32
N LEU A 72 -3.29 9.12 11.73
CA LEU A 72 -2.28 9.76 10.89
C LEU A 72 -1.03 8.91 10.76
N TYR A 73 -0.56 8.74 9.53
CA TYR A 73 0.69 8.06 9.22
C TYR A 73 1.46 8.83 8.13
N PRO A 74 2.80 8.78 8.12
CA PRO A 74 3.55 9.26 6.96
C PRO A 74 3.35 8.30 5.79
N ALA A 75 3.48 8.80 4.57
CA ALA A 75 3.52 8.00 3.35
C ALA A 75 4.57 8.58 2.40
N PHE A 76 5.32 7.73 1.71
CA PHE A 76 6.17 8.20 0.63
C PHE A 76 5.36 8.43 -0.65
N ARG A 77 5.84 9.35 -1.48
CA ARG A 77 5.32 9.58 -2.83
C ARG A 77 6.45 9.54 -3.85
N PRO A 78 6.15 9.33 -5.16
CA PRO A 78 7.16 9.38 -6.20
C PRO A 78 8.02 10.63 -6.16
N VAL A 79 9.31 10.49 -6.46
CA VAL A 79 10.20 11.64 -6.68
C VAL A 79 9.59 12.57 -7.74
N GLY A 80 9.58 13.87 -7.47
CA GLY A 80 8.93 14.88 -8.31
C GLY A 80 7.48 15.20 -7.91
N THR A 81 6.94 14.56 -6.87
CA THR A 81 5.66 14.95 -6.26
C THR A 81 5.69 16.42 -5.85
N GLN A 82 4.64 17.16 -6.22
CA GLN A 82 4.47 18.57 -5.90
C GLN A 82 3.44 18.74 -4.78
N GLY A 83 3.70 19.68 -3.88
CA GLY A 83 2.84 19.96 -2.73
C GLY A 83 3.24 21.25 -2.02
N LEU A 84 2.55 21.52 -0.92
CA LEU A 84 2.86 22.62 -0.02
C LEU A 84 4.01 22.19 0.90
N ALA A 85 5.19 22.77 0.71
CA ALA A 85 6.38 22.43 1.49
C ALA A 85 6.18 22.78 2.96
N LEU A 86 6.31 21.79 3.85
CA LEU A 86 5.90 21.85 5.26
C LEU A 86 6.67 22.91 6.07
N GLU A 87 7.99 22.81 6.15
CA GLU A 87 8.81 23.79 5.43
C GLU A 87 8.50 25.29 5.60
N SER A 88 7.71 25.72 4.63
CA SER A 88 7.42 27.09 4.26
C SER A 88 6.07 27.56 4.79
N ILE A 89 5.35 26.69 5.51
CA ILE A 89 4.02 26.99 6.01
C ILE A 89 4.13 27.96 7.17
N ASP A 90 3.65 29.16 6.93
CA ASP A 90 3.30 30.11 7.96
C ASP A 90 1.78 30.12 8.13
N ARG A 91 1.32 29.77 9.34
CA ARG A 91 -0.11 29.68 9.66
C ARG A 91 -0.81 31.03 9.54
N GLU A 92 -0.14 32.14 9.88
CA GLU A 92 -0.76 33.46 9.73
C GLU A 92 -1.02 33.77 8.26
N THR A 93 -0.05 33.47 7.38
CA THR A 93 -0.21 33.57 5.93
C THR A 93 -1.29 32.65 5.38
N LEU A 94 -1.37 31.41 5.87
CA LEU A 94 -2.39 30.44 5.48
C LEU A 94 -3.80 30.93 5.87
N ALA A 95 -3.94 31.41 7.11
CA ALA A 95 -5.19 31.94 7.65
C ALA A 95 -5.62 33.24 6.96
N ALA A 96 -4.68 34.12 6.61
CA ALA A 96 -4.95 35.32 5.81
C ALA A 96 -5.53 34.99 4.42
N ARG A 97 -5.33 33.75 3.95
CA ARG A 97 -5.86 33.22 2.69
C ARG A 97 -6.87 32.10 2.91
N ALA A 98 -7.56 32.07 4.05
CA ALA A 98 -8.52 31.01 4.40
C ALA A 98 -9.73 30.90 3.44
N THR A 99 -10.00 31.92 2.61
CA THR A 99 -11.04 31.86 1.57
C THR A 99 -10.58 31.20 0.27
N GLN A 100 -9.28 30.92 0.14
CA GLN A 100 -8.69 30.15 -0.96
C GLN A 100 -8.58 28.70 -0.51
N SER A 101 -8.79 27.75 -1.44
CA SER A 101 -8.54 26.33 -1.15
C SER A 101 -7.05 26.03 -1.19
N HIS A 102 -6.56 25.33 -0.18
CA HIS A 102 -5.20 24.84 -0.03
C HIS A 102 -5.16 23.31 -0.16
N ALA A 103 -5.75 22.79 -1.24
CA ALA A 103 -5.89 21.36 -1.49
C ALA A 103 -4.58 20.61 -1.81
N GLN A 104 -3.46 21.33 -1.99
CA GLN A 104 -2.16 20.71 -2.25
C GLN A 104 -1.68 19.91 -1.04
N PRO A 105 -1.13 18.70 -1.25
CA PRO A 105 -0.68 17.85 -0.16
C PRO A 105 0.44 18.54 0.63
N LEU A 106 0.44 18.37 1.95
CA LEU A 106 1.60 18.75 2.77
C LEU A 106 2.77 17.86 2.40
N LEU A 107 3.92 18.47 2.15
CA LEU A 107 5.10 17.78 1.66
C LEU A 107 6.31 18.09 2.53
N ASP A 108 6.90 17.04 3.08
CA ASP A 108 8.14 17.06 3.83
C ASP A 108 9.27 16.35 3.07
N VAL A 109 10.51 16.65 3.44
CA VAL A 109 11.71 16.09 2.80
C VAL A 109 12.13 14.84 3.56
N GLY A 110 11.93 13.68 2.93
CA GLY A 110 12.39 12.40 3.44
C GLY A 110 13.83 12.06 3.07
N PRO A 111 14.30 10.88 3.53
CA PRO A 111 15.64 10.40 3.25
C PRO A 111 15.88 10.22 1.75
N ALA A 112 17.13 10.42 1.31
CA ALA A 112 17.54 10.33 -0.10
C ALA A 112 16.65 11.13 -1.09
N GLY A 113 16.03 12.22 -0.61
CA GLY A 113 15.15 13.08 -1.38
C GLY A 113 13.75 12.52 -1.64
N LEU A 114 13.36 11.45 -0.96
CA LEU A 114 12.02 10.87 -1.08
C LEU A 114 10.97 11.82 -0.48
N PRO A 115 9.95 12.26 -1.24
CA PRO A 115 8.87 13.07 -0.70
C PRO A 115 8.06 12.32 0.35
N VAL A 116 7.80 12.97 1.49
CA VAL A 116 6.92 12.45 2.54
C VAL A 116 5.66 13.29 2.59
N VAL A 117 4.51 12.62 2.54
CA VAL A 117 3.19 13.22 2.83
C VAL A 117 2.63 12.59 4.11
N TYR A 118 1.54 13.15 4.62
CA TYR A 118 0.81 12.59 5.76
C TYR A 118 -0.58 12.15 5.30
N THR A 119 -1.00 10.96 5.71
CA THR A 119 -2.30 10.40 5.36
C THR A 119 -3.10 10.00 6.59
N ILE A 120 -4.41 10.23 6.53
CA ILE A 120 -5.37 9.67 7.47
C ILE A 120 -5.83 8.34 6.89
N SER A 121 -5.65 7.26 7.65
CA SER A 121 -6.18 5.95 7.25
C SER A 121 -7.69 5.91 7.46
N ALA A 122 -8.46 5.93 6.37
CA ALA A 122 -9.92 5.86 6.39
C ALA A 122 -10.43 4.43 6.05
N GLY A 123 -9.59 3.42 6.25
CA GLY A 123 -9.88 2.03 5.96
C GLY A 123 -9.63 1.67 4.50
N ALA A 124 -10.59 1.95 3.61
CA ALA A 124 -10.49 1.55 2.20
C ALA A 124 -9.63 2.48 1.32
N TYR A 125 -9.32 3.68 1.82
CA TYR A 125 -8.51 4.67 1.14
C TYR A 125 -7.80 5.55 2.17
N ASP A 126 -6.78 6.25 1.70
CA ASP A 126 -6.04 7.22 2.47
C ASP A 126 -6.46 8.64 2.08
N ILE A 127 -6.68 9.49 3.08
CA ILE A 127 -6.92 10.92 2.87
C ILE A 127 -5.60 11.64 3.05
N VAL A 128 -5.11 12.30 2.00
CA VAL A 128 -3.86 13.07 2.08
C VAL A 128 -4.11 14.41 2.78
N VAL A 129 -3.34 14.69 3.83
CA VAL A 129 -3.41 15.95 4.57
C VAL A 129 -2.89 17.10 3.71
N ASN A 130 -3.56 18.23 3.81
CA ASN A 130 -3.30 19.45 3.04
C ASN A 130 -3.46 20.70 3.94
N GLY A 131 -3.30 21.89 3.38
CA GLY A 131 -3.42 23.14 4.13
C GLY A 131 -4.82 23.41 4.69
N ASP A 132 -5.88 22.98 3.99
CA ASP A 132 -7.25 23.15 4.44
C ASP A 132 -7.51 22.36 5.75
N HIS A 133 -6.90 21.18 5.89
CA HIS A 133 -6.95 20.42 7.13
C HIS A 133 -6.27 21.14 8.29
N LEU A 134 -5.07 21.72 8.08
CA LEU A 134 -4.37 22.49 9.12
C LEU A 134 -5.22 23.67 9.63
N LEU A 135 -5.85 24.40 8.71
CA LEU A 135 -6.75 25.52 9.05
C LEU A 135 -7.97 25.05 9.83
N SER A 136 -8.61 23.98 9.36
CA SER A 136 -9.81 23.42 9.99
C SER A 136 -9.54 22.90 11.40
N TRP A 137 -8.47 22.12 11.56
CA TRP A 137 -8.05 21.53 12.83
C TRP A 137 -7.42 22.54 13.79
N GLY A 138 -6.89 23.64 13.23
CA GLY A 138 -6.22 24.66 14.01
C GLY A 138 -4.91 24.19 14.64
N VAL A 139 -4.18 23.30 13.96
CA VAL A 139 -2.92 22.69 14.42
C VAL A 139 -1.72 23.17 13.61
N GLU A 140 -0.54 23.10 14.22
CA GLU A 140 0.73 23.37 13.56
C GLU A 140 1.23 22.17 12.75
N PRO A 141 2.03 22.38 11.69
CA PRO A 141 2.60 21.29 10.92
C PRO A 141 3.40 20.28 11.75
N SER A 142 4.14 20.75 12.77
CA SER A 142 4.89 19.86 13.67
C SER A 142 3.99 18.91 14.46
N GLU A 143 2.75 19.32 14.78
CA GLU A 143 1.80 18.44 15.47
C GLU A 143 1.36 17.27 14.59
N ILE A 144 1.26 17.50 13.26
CA ILE A 144 1.02 16.44 12.27
C ILE A 144 2.20 15.47 12.22
N GLN A 145 3.42 16.00 12.12
CA GLN A 145 4.64 15.20 12.08
C GLN A 145 4.77 14.32 13.32
N ASP A 146 4.62 14.91 14.50
CA ASP A 146 4.73 14.21 15.77
C ASP A 146 3.66 13.12 15.90
N ALA A 147 2.41 13.40 15.51
CA ALA A 147 1.35 12.40 15.53
C ALA A 147 1.64 11.23 14.59
N ALA A 148 1.98 11.53 13.34
CA ALA A 148 2.27 10.53 12.33
C ALA A 148 3.46 9.63 12.71
N MET A 149 4.55 10.22 13.20
CA MET A 149 5.74 9.48 13.61
C MET A 149 5.51 8.63 14.86
N ARG A 150 4.71 9.11 15.83
CA ARG A 150 4.31 8.30 17.00
C ARG A 150 3.47 7.09 16.59
N ASN A 151 2.49 7.28 15.69
CA ASN A 151 1.63 6.19 15.23
C ASN A 151 2.43 5.16 14.43
N LEU A 152 3.30 5.62 13.53
CA LEU A 152 4.21 4.75 12.78
C LEU A 152 5.10 3.94 13.73
N ALA A 153 5.69 4.57 14.74
CA ALA A 153 6.52 3.88 15.73
C ALA A 153 5.73 2.81 16.51
N ALA A 154 4.53 3.15 16.99
CA ALA A 154 3.68 2.24 17.75
C ALA A 154 3.27 1.02 16.92
N TRP A 155 2.86 1.23 15.66
CA TRP A 155 2.53 0.14 14.74
C TRP A 155 3.77 -0.70 14.40
N SER A 156 4.87 -0.05 13.98
CA SER A 156 6.11 -0.70 13.54
C SER A 156 6.74 -1.59 14.62
N ALA A 157 6.56 -1.25 15.90
CA ALA A 157 7.04 -2.06 17.02
C ALA A 157 6.41 -3.47 17.09
N THR A 158 5.24 -3.66 16.47
CA THR A 158 4.52 -4.93 16.47
C THR A 158 4.35 -5.55 15.08
N ALA A 159 4.63 -4.77 14.02
CA ALA A 159 4.56 -5.24 12.65
C ALA A 159 5.61 -6.33 12.37
N PRO A 160 5.21 -7.48 11.78
CA PRO A 160 6.12 -8.59 11.53
C PRO A 160 7.20 -8.21 10.50
N TRP A 161 8.24 -9.04 10.47
CA TRP A 161 9.27 -9.06 9.44
C TRP A 161 9.26 -10.44 8.79
N THR A 162 9.41 -10.46 7.48
CA THR A 162 9.68 -11.67 6.70
C THR A 162 11.20 -11.79 6.55
N ASP A 163 11.75 -12.97 6.83
CA ASP A 163 13.19 -13.27 6.74
C ASP A 163 13.40 -14.46 5.80
N GLU A 164 13.97 -14.18 4.64
CA GLU A 164 14.19 -15.15 3.57
C GLU A 164 15.67 -15.41 3.37
N VAL A 165 16.02 -16.69 3.32
CA VAL A 165 17.39 -17.15 3.07
C VAL A 165 17.41 -18.04 1.83
N SER A 166 18.21 -17.66 0.83
CA SER A 166 18.42 -18.43 -0.39
C SER A 166 19.91 -18.62 -0.63
N GLY A 167 20.41 -19.82 -0.34
CA GLY A 167 21.84 -20.10 -0.32
C GLY A 167 22.57 -19.20 0.68
N ASP A 168 23.45 -18.35 0.17
CA ASP A 168 24.23 -17.38 0.96
C ASP A 168 23.55 -16.00 1.08
N ARG A 169 22.47 -15.75 0.33
CA ARG A 169 21.77 -14.47 0.33
C ARG A 169 20.67 -14.46 1.38
N ARG A 170 20.53 -13.33 2.07
CA ARG A 170 19.49 -13.08 3.07
C ARG A 170 18.75 -11.79 2.70
N LEU A 171 17.42 -11.86 2.73
CA LEU A 171 16.51 -10.74 2.55
C LEU A 171 15.63 -10.61 3.79
N ILE A 172 15.41 -9.38 4.22
CA ILE A 172 14.45 -9.03 5.26
C ILE A 172 13.46 -8.04 4.65
N SER A 173 12.17 -8.32 4.76
CA SER A 173 11.12 -7.47 4.21
C SER A 173 9.99 -7.21 5.20
N SER A 174 9.34 -6.05 5.01
CA SER A 174 8.05 -5.71 5.60
C SER A 174 7.07 -5.59 4.44
N ASP A 175 6.06 -6.46 4.45
CA ASP A 175 5.03 -6.55 3.40
C ASP A 175 3.64 -6.82 4.01
N THR A 176 3.30 -6.14 5.11
CA THR A 176 2.11 -6.51 5.89
C THR A 176 0.78 -6.16 5.18
N GLY A 177 0.82 -5.42 4.07
CA GLY A 177 -0.37 -4.97 3.35
C GLY A 177 -1.13 -3.82 4.03
N ASN A 178 -0.62 -3.27 5.14
CA ASN A 178 -1.27 -2.14 5.84
C ASN A 178 -0.91 -0.79 5.18
N GLY A 179 0.20 -0.77 4.44
CA GLY A 179 0.60 0.36 3.60
C GLY A 179 1.44 1.41 4.30
N TRP A 180 2.05 1.03 5.42
CA TRP A 180 3.04 1.84 6.12
C TRP A 180 4.42 1.15 6.11
N ASP A 181 4.55 0.06 5.37
CA ASP A 181 5.74 -0.78 5.31
C ASP A 181 6.97 -0.01 4.83
N ALA A 182 6.86 0.66 3.67
CA ALA A 182 7.96 1.45 3.10
C ALA A 182 8.44 2.56 4.06
N VAL A 183 7.51 3.26 4.71
CA VAL A 183 7.83 4.39 5.59
C VAL A 183 8.42 3.97 6.94
N ARG A 184 8.40 2.68 7.31
CA ARG A 184 9.10 2.18 8.51
C ARG A 184 10.57 2.63 8.55
N ILE A 185 11.20 2.79 7.39
CA ILE A 185 12.60 3.22 7.30
C ILE A 185 12.87 4.63 7.88
N LEU A 186 11.83 5.44 8.06
CA LEU A 186 11.93 6.73 8.75
C LEU A 186 12.27 6.58 10.25
N LEU A 187 12.06 5.39 10.83
CA LEU A 187 12.31 5.11 12.23
C LEU A 187 13.78 4.70 12.46
N PRO A 188 14.49 5.31 13.42
CA PRO A 188 15.85 4.91 13.79
C PRO A 188 15.95 3.44 14.21
N ASP A 189 14.95 2.94 14.95
CA ASP A 189 14.91 1.55 15.42
C ASP A 189 14.84 0.55 14.27
N VAL A 190 14.21 0.92 13.15
CA VAL A 190 14.15 0.08 11.96
C VAL A 190 15.51 0.02 11.28
N SER A 191 16.20 1.16 11.15
CA SER A 191 17.57 1.20 10.65
C SER A 191 18.53 0.39 11.55
N ALA A 192 18.36 0.48 12.87
CA ALA A 192 19.15 -0.29 13.83
C ALA A 192 18.88 -1.80 13.72
N HIS A 193 17.61 -2.20 13.56
CA HIS A 193 17.23 -3.60 13.35
C HIS A 193 17.87 -4.17 12.09
N LEU A 194 17.72 -3.49 10.94
CA LEU A 194 18.31 -3.93 9.68
C LEU A 194 19.84 -4.00 9.75
N THR A 195 20.47 -3.05 10.46
CA THR A 195 21.92 -3.06 10.70
C THR A 195 22.35 -4.27 11.52
N ALA A 196 21.62 -4.58 12.59
CA ALA A 196 21.91 -5.74 13.43
C ALA A 196 21.76 -7.07 12.67
N GLU A 197 20.75 -7.18 11.82
CA GLU A 197 20.44 -8.42 11.10
C GLU A 197 21.28 -8.64 9.84
N LEU A 198 21.63 -7.58 9.11
CA LEU A 198 22.25 -7.68 7.77
C LEU A 198 23.68 -7.12 7.71
N GLY A 199 24.08 -6.27 8.66
CA GLY A 199 25.35 -5.55 8.61
C GLY A 199 26.60 -6.40 8.86
N GLY A 200 26.45 -7.61 9.43
CA GLY A 200 27.59 -8.47 9.76
C GLY A 200 28.30 -9.10 8.56
N VAL A 201 27.68 -9.11 7.37
CA VAL A 201 28.17 -9.87 6.21
C VAL A 201 28.44 -9.04 4.95
N GLY A 202 28.05 -7.75 4.94
CA GLY A 202 28.16 -6.93 3.74
C GLY A 202 27.51 -5.55 3.87
N ARG A 203 27.40 -4.86 2.72
CA ARG A 203 26.69 -3.59 2.59
C ARG A 203 25.19 -3.87 2.61
N ILE A 204 24.39 -3.02 3.25
CA ILE A 204 22.95 -3.23 3.36
C ILE A 204 22.26 -2.46 2.24
N LEU A 205 21.68 -3.18 1.28
CA LEU A 205 20.85 -2.62 0.23
C LEU A 205 19.42 -2.48 0.74
N ILE A 206 18.76 -1.37 0.42
CA ILE A 206 17.37 -1.08 0.75
C ILE A 206 16.60 -0.77 -0.52
N GLY A 207 15.38 -1.29 -0.60
CA GLY A 207 14.42 -1.02 -1.66
C GLY A 207 13.07 -0.57 -1.10
N LEU A 208 12.49 0.45 -1.73
CA LEU A 208 11.21 1.06 -1.38
C LEU A 208 10.36 1.22 -2.66
N PRO A 209 9.95 0.11 -3.31
CA PRO A 209 9.34 0.17 -4.64
C PRO A 209 7.92 0.75 -4.62
N GLU A 210 7.17 0.50 -3.54
CA GLU A 210 5.77 0.86 -3.38
C GLU A 210 5.36 0.87 -1.90
N ARG A 211 4.19 1.46 -1.61
CA ARG A 211 3.67 1.76 -0.26
C ARG A 211 3.74 0.58 0.72
N HIS A 212 3.44 -0.63 0.25
CA HIS A 212 3.32 -1.83 1.05
C HIS A 212 4.61 -2.64 1.16
N LEU A 213 5.74 -2.15 0.63
CA LEU A 213 6.98 -2.93 0.63
C LEU A 213 8.21 -2.11 1.07
N LEU A 214 8.82 -2.57 2.15
CA LEU A 214 10.23 -2.30 2.47
C LEU A 214 10.99 -3.61 2.33
N THR A 215 12.02 -3.64 1.49
CA THR A 215 12.92 -4.80 1.39
C THR A 215 14.36 -4.40 1.64
N ALA A 216 15.10 -5.27 2.31
CA ALA A 216 16.49 -5.07 2.66
C ALA A 216 17.30 -6.35 2.42
N GLY A 217 18.50 -6.23 1.89
CA GLY A 217 19.38 -7.37 1.61
C GLY A 217 20.84 -7.07 1.92
N SER A 218 21.61 -8.09 2.27
CA SER A 218 23.05 -7.91 2.50
C SER A 218 23.84 -8.24 1.23
N LEU A 219 24.50 -7.23 0.66
CA LEU A 219 25.42 -7.34 -0.45
C LEU A 219 26.81 -7.75 0.06
N ARG A 220 27.11 -9.04 -0.10
CA ARG A 220 28.43 -9.59 0.22
C ARG A 220 29.50 -9.12 -0.77
N PRO A 221 30.78 -9.04 -0.36
CA PRO A 221 31.87 -8.76 -1.29
C PRO A 221 31.92 -9.78 -2.44
N GLY A 222 31.91 -9.30 -3.68
CA GLY A 222 31.99 -10.12 -4.90
C GLY A 222 30.66 -10.76 -5.35
N ASP A 223 29.52 -10.42 -4.73
CA ASP A 223 28.20 -10.87 -5.15
C ASP A 223 27.45 -9.80 -5.97
N ASP A 224 28.08 -9.33 -7.06
CA ASP A 224 27.56 -8.25 -7.90
C ASP A 224 26.23 -8.65 -8.59
N ASP A 225 26.05 -9.94 -8.84
CA ASP A 225 24.82 -10.52 -9.36
C ASP A 225 23.65 -10.27 -8.42
N PHE A 226 23.86 -10.27 -7.10
CA PHE A 226 22.79 -9.96 -6.14
C PHE A 226 22.30 -8.52 -6.26
N ALA A 227 23.21 -7.55 -6.39
CA ALA A 227 22.84 -6.16 -6.56
C ALA A 227 22.01 -5.94 -7.84
N THR A 228 22.35 -6.67 -8.91
CA THR A 228 21.59 -6.65 -10.18
C THR A 228 20.19 -7.21 -10.00
N LEU A 229 20.07 -8.42 -9.43
CA LEU A 229 18.77 -9.06 -9.19
C LEU A 229 17.89 -8.25 -8.24
N PHE A 230 18.49 -7.64 -7.21
CA PHE A 230 17.78 -6.76 -6.28
C PHE A 230 17.24 -5.52 -7.01
N ALA A 231 18.04 -4.89 -7.87
CA ALA A 231 17.58 -3.76 -8.68
C ALA A 231 16.45 -4.13 -9.65
N GLU A 232 16.56 -5.29 -10.33
CA GLU A 232 15.52 -5.81 -11.22
C GLU A 232 14.20 -6.04 -10.47
N PHE A 233 14.27 -6.65 -9.27
CA PHE A 233 13.13 -6.85 -8.39
C PHE A 233 12.41 -5.53 -8.06
N LEU A 234 13.15 -4.46 -7.75
CA LEU A 234 12.56 -3.15 -7.45
C LEU A 234 11.89 -2.51 -8.67
N VAL A 235 12.51 -2.63 -9.85
CA VAL A 235 11.93 -2.13 -11.09
C VAL A 235 10.63 -2.86 -11.41
N GLU A 236 10.59 -4.18 -11.25
CA GLU A 236 9.39 -4.99 -11.47
C GLU A 236 8.27 -4.64 -10.48
N HIS A 237 8.55 -4.64 -9.18
CA HIS A 237 7.56 -4.34 -8.15
C HIS A 237 7.02 -2.92 -8.27
N SER A 238 7.89 -1.93 -8.49
CA SER A 238 7.47 -0.55 -8.70
C SER A 238 6.70 -0.38 -10.02
N GLY A 239 7.01 -1.17 -11.05
CA GLY A 239 6.32 -1.12 -12.35
C GLY A 239 4.89 -1.65 -12.31
N GLY A 240 4.59 -2.59 -11.42
CA GLY A 240 3.26 -3.18 -11.23
C GLY A 240 2.42 -2.58 -10.10
N ALA A 241 2.96 -1.61 -9.35
CA ALA A 241 2.29 -1.06 -8.18
C ALA A 241 1.24 0.00 -8.52
N ASP A 242 0.14 0.01 -7.78
CA ASP A 242 -0.88 1.08 -7.83
C ASP A 242 -0.32 2.41 -7.30
N GLU A 243 0.51 2.34 -6.25
CA GLU A 243 1.16 3.49 -5.61
C GLU A 243 2.69 3.32 -5.57
N PRO A 244 3.39 3.51 -6.71
CA PRO A 244 4.84 3.39 -6.76
C PRO A 244 5.52 4.50 -5.95
N ILE A 245 6.71 4.21 -5.42
CA ILE A 245 7.55 5.18 -4.69
C ILE A 245 8.84 5.45 -5.46
N ASP A 246 9.77 4.49 -5.50
CA ASP A 246 11.08 4.70 -6.10
C ASP A 246 11.67 3.38 -6.64
N ARG A 247 12.39 3.46 -7.74
CA ARG A 247 13.03 2.30 -8.40
C ARG A 247 14.51 2.17 -8.06
N ARG A 248 15.08 3.17 -7.40
CA ARG A 248 16.49 3.21 -7.03
C ARG A 248 16.75 2.17 -5.93
N VAL A 249 17.96 1.62 -5.98
CA VAL A 249 18.55 0.90 -4.86
C VAL A 249 19.17 1.93 -3.93
N PHE A 250 18.89 1.82 -2.64
CA PHE A 250 19.55 2.60 -1.61
C PHE A 250 20.52 1.72 -0.84
N GLU A 251 21.46 2.34 -0.16
CA GLU A 251 22.34 1.71 0.82
C GLU A 251 22.09 2.33 2.20
N LEU A 252 22.04 1.49 3.24
CA LEU A 252 22.01 1.97 4.62
C LEU A 252 23.44 2.17 5.13
N VAL A 253 23.86 3.43 5.25
CA VAL A 253 25.20 3.84 5.72
C VAL A 253 25.04 4.69 6.96
N ASP A 254 25.60 4.25 8.10
CA ASP A 254 25.52 4.95 9.39
C ASP A 254 24.08 5.34 9.78
N GLY A 255 23.12 4.43 9.53
CA GLY A 255 21.70 4.65 9.82
C GLY A 255 21.01 5.62 8.86
N ARG A 256 21.63 5.97 7.73
CA ARG A 256 21.07 6.86 6.70
C ARG A 256 20.97 6.14 5.37
N LEU A 257 19.87 6.39 4.67
CA LEU A 257 19.71 5.98 3.27
C LEU A 257 20.50 6.92 2.37
N VAL A 258 21.36 6.32 1.54
CA VAL A 258 22.05 6.98 0.43
C VAL A 258 21.77 6.24 -0.86
N GLU A 259 21.83 6.92 -2.00
CA GLU A 259 21.68 6.23 -3.29
C GLU A 259 22.87 5.27 -3.52
N PHE A 260 22.56 4.03 -3.90
CA PHE A 260 23.58 3.02 -4.13
C PHE A 260 24.36 3.30 -5.41
N ALA A 261 25.65 3.64 -5.28
CA ALA A 261 26.53 4.00 -6.40
C ALA A 261 27.11 2.80 -7.17
N GLY A 262 26.59 1.59 -6.95
CA GLY A 262 27.08 0.36 -7.58
C GLY A 262 28.12 -0.39 -6.75
N VAL A 263 28.66 -1.46 -7.36
CA VAL A 263 29.79 -2.22 -6.81
C VAL A 263 31.08 -1.56 -7.28
N HIS A 264 31.87 -1.04 -6.34
CA HIS A 264 33.23 -0.64 -6.66
C HIS A 264 34.11 -1.88 -6.73
N PRO A 265 34.92 -2.06 -7.80
CA PRO A 265 35.96 -3.09 -7.77
C PRO A 265 36.93 -2.73 -6.65
N THR A 266 37.00 -3.58 -5.63
CA THR A 266 38.06 -3.52 -4.62
C THR A 266 39.40 -3.65 -5.32
N ALA A 267 40.26 -2.64 -5.18
CA ALA A 267 41.66 -2.66 -5.62
C ALA A 267 42.49 -3.68 -4.85
#